data_AF-A0AAU6WUH3-F1
#
_entry.id   AF-A0AAU6WUH3-F1
#
_cell.length_a   1.000
_cell.length_b   1.000
_cell.length_c   1.000
_cell.angle_alpha   90.00
_cell.angle_beta   90.00
_cell.angle_gamma   90.00
#
_symmetry.space_group_name_H-M   'P 1'
#
loop_
_entity.id
_entity.type
_entity.pdbx_description
1 polymer ?
#
loop_
_entity_poly.entity_id
_entity_poly.type
_entity_poly.pdbx_seq_one_letter_code
_entity_poly.pdbx_strand_id
1 'polypeptide(L)'
;MSLIKCPECSNLISDTALQCPKCGYSIKDNPSNIQKIIPKANNNQYPSTQKPNNGCVIAVLIFIVFGFLVFIVDKCSSSTSNINKDSATAIETNVSREDSIRNQARMDSIKKQEKIEEEKFMKTKAGKIYKKHPEWSKEDCINVSKNRIWIGMHYDMLVYERGRPDDVNTSNYGDGPSYQACWHDYQASCFYFDESQIITSYN
;
A
#
# COMPACT_ATOMS: atom_id res chain seq x y z
N MET A 1 23.71 -17.93 28.75
CA MET A 1 23.48 -18.06 27.31
C MET A 1 23.23 -19.52 27.04
N SER A 2 22.02 -19.88 26.64
CA SER A 2 21.66 -21.25 26.32
C SER A 2 21.70 -21.45 24.80
N LEU A 3 21.97 -22.67 24.36
CA LEU A 3 21.91 -23.02 22.94
C LEU A 3 20.52 -23.61 22.64
N ILE A 4 19.83 -23.03 21.68
CA ILE A 4 18.57 -23.55 21.14
C ILE A 4 18.83 -24.26 19.81
N LYS A 5 17.93 -25.16 19.41
CA LYS A 5 17.96 -25.77 18.07
C LYS A 5 17.16 -24.92 17.11
N CYS A 6 17.73 -24.61 15.95
CA CYS A 6 17.01 -23.99 14.84
C CYS A 6 15.85 -24.90 14.40
N PRO A 7 14.62 -24.41 14.29
CA PRO A 7 13.47 -25.23 13.92
C PRO A 7 13.52 -25.73 12.46
N GLU A 8 14.22 -25.03 11.57
CA GLU A 8 14.36 -25.43 10.16
C GLU A 8 15.48 -26.46 9.95
N CYS A 9 16.69 -26.18 10.43
CA CYS A 9 17.86 -27.00 10.10
C CYS A 9 18.44 -27.78 11.28
N SER A 10 17.80 -27.71 12.45
CA SER A 10 18.23 -28.37 13.71
C SER A 10 19.63 -28.00 14.21
N ASN A 11 20.27 -26.99 13.61
CA ASN A 11 21.57 -26.51 14.06
C ASN A 11 21.46 -25.83 15.43
N LEU A 12 22.46 -26.05 16.29
CA LEU A 12 22.54 -25.37 17.58
C LEU A 12 23.00 -23.92 17.38
N ILE A 13 22.28 -22.99 17.98
CA ILE A 13 22.47 -21.55 17.85
C ILE A 13 22.18 -20.87 19.19
N SER A 14 22.66 -19.64 19.37
CA SER A 14 22.36 -18.85 20.58
C SER A 14 20.86 -18.63 20.73
N ASP A 15 20.36 -18.68 21.97
CA ASP A 15 18.99 -18.28 22.32
C ASP A 15 18.67 -16.81 21.99
N THR A 16 19.70 -15.99 21.73
CA THR A 16 19.59 -14.60 21.29
C THR A 16 19.76 -14.38 19.77
N ALA A 17 19.91 -15.43 18.98
CA ALA A 17 20.17 -15.29 17.54
C ALA A 17 18.89 -14.92 16.76
N LEU A 18 18.86 -13.73 16.16
CA LEU A 18 17.74 -13.25 15.32
C LEU A 18 17.56 -14.08 14.05
N GLN A 19 18.64 -14.70 13.54
CA GLN A 19 18.62 -15.52 12.35
C GLN A 19 19.61 -16.69 12.46
N CYS A 20 19.23 -17.85 11.93
CA CYS A 20 20.11 -19.00 11.90
C CYS A 20 21.23 -18.79 10.86
N PRO A 21 22.52 -18.84 11.23
CA PRO A 21 23.63 -18.64 10.29
C PRO A 21 23.78 -19.79 9.28
N LYS A 22 23.16 -20.95 9.54
CA LYS A 22 23.28 -22.12 8.66
C LYS A 22 22.25 -22.14 7.55
N CYS A 23 21.02 -21.71 7.81
CA CYS A 23 19.93 -21.78 6.84
C CYS A 23 19.22 -20.45 6.56
N GLY A 24 19.53 -19.38 7.31
CA GLY A 24 18.90 -18.07 7.14
C GLY A 24 17.50 -17.95 7.77
N TYR A 25 17.04 -18.94 8.54
CA TYR A 25 15.73 -18.89 9.19
C TYR A 25 15.68 -17.82 10.29
N SER A 26 14.72 -16.90 10.22
CA SER A 26 14.53 -15.81 11.19
C SER A 26 13.79 -16.29 12.44
N ILE A 27 14.42 -16.16 13.60
CA ILE A 27 13.88 -16.59 14.89
C ILE A 27 13.30 -15.35 15.54
N LYS A 28 12.02 -15.08 15.26
CA LYS A 28 11.29 -13.97 15.89
C LYS A 28 11.07 -14.28 17.37
N ASP A 29 11.46 -13.35 18.23
CA ASP A 29 11.36 -13.48 19.69
C ASP A 29 9.91 -13.71 20.16
N ASN A 30 9.74 -14.67 21.07
CA ASN A 30 8.48 -14.94 21.78
C ASN A 30 8.23 -13.82 22.82
N PRO A 31 7.01 -13.26 22.95
CA PRO A 31 6.74 -12.00 23.64
C PRO A 31 6.63 -12.22 25.16
N SER A 32 7.76 -12.49 25.81
CA SER A 32 7.84 -12.73 27.26
C SER A 32 8.97 -11.94 27.91
N ASN A 33 9.07 -10.64 27.62
CA ASN A 33 9.52 -9.65 28.60
C ASN A 33 9.11 -8.24 28.16
N ILE A 34 8.05 -7.75 28.80
CA ILE A 34 7.49 -6.42 28.63
C ILE A 34 8.19 -5.45 29.61
N GLN A 35 8.28 -4.18 29.20
CA GLN A 35 8.45 -2.96 30.02
C GLN A 35 9.86 -2.56 30.50
N LYS A 36 10.50 -1.70 29.69
CA LYS A 36 11.14 -0.39 30.01
C LYS A 36 12.03 -0.10 28.80
N ILE A 37 11.76 0.89 27.95
CA ILE A 37 11.94 2.33 28.19
C ILE A 37 11.11 3.05 27.11
N ILE A 38 10.09 3.83 27.48
CA ILE A 38 9.47 4.83 26.60
C ILE A 38 9.81 6.21 27.19
N PRO A 39 10.61 7.05 26.52
CA PRO A 39 10.53 8.48 26.68
C PRO A 39 9.44 9.03 25.76
N LYS A 40 8.63 9.91 26.34
CA LYS A 40 7.46 10.55 25.74
C LYS A 40 7.80 11.32 24.46
N ALA A 41 6.79 11.35 23.58
CA ALA A 41 6.70 12.10 22.35
C ALA A 41 7.16 13.56 22.47
N ASN A 42 7.94 14.01 21.49
CA ASN A 42 8.01 15.41 21.09
C ASN A 42 7.78 15.49 19.57
N ASN A 43 6.63 16.04 19.21
CA ASN A 43 6.29 16.43 17.86
C ASN A 43 7.13 17.64 17.47
N ASN A 44 8.14 17.46 16.62
CA ASN A 44 8.75 18.56 15.88
C ASN A 44 8.84 18.18 14.40
N GLN A 45 7.80 18.59 13.69
CA GLN A 45 7.85 19.24 12.37
C GLN A 45 8.97 18.80 11.43
N TYR A 46 8.67 17.81 10.58
CA TYR A 46 9.25 17.77 9.24
C TYR A 46 8.55 18.85 8.38
N PRO A 47 9.27 19.66 7.59
CA PRO A 47 8.69 20.75 6.82
C PRO A 47 7.76 20.22 5.72
N SER A 48 6.46 20.25 6.02
CA SER A 48 5.36 20.08 5.09
C SER A 48 5.17 21.36 4.26
N THR A 49 5.40 21.25 2.95
CA THR A 49 4.74 21.97 1.85
C THR A 49 4.18 23.37 2.15
N GLN A 50 4.78 24.40 1.56
CA GLN A 50 4.20 25.75 1.54
C GLN A 50 2.81 25.73 0.87
N LYS A 51 1.78 26.02 1.67
CA LYS A 51 0.42 26.33 1.20
C LYS A 51 0.37 27.78 0.70
N PRO A 52 -0.16 28.06 -0.50
CA PRO A 52 -0.52 29.42 -0.89
C PRO A 52 -1.84 29.86 -0.24
N ASN A 53 -1.89 31.13 0.15
CA ASN A 53 -2.86 31.74 1.05
C ASN A 53 -3.98 32.41 0.23
N ASN A 54 -5.11 31.73 0.01
CA ASN A 54 -6.24 32.27 -0.76
C ASN A 54 -7.55 32.30 0.07
N GLY A 55 -7.54 33.03 1.19
CA GLY A 55 -8.71 33.18 2.09
C GLY A 55 -9.88 33.99 1.51
N CYS A 56 -9.71 34.65 0.37
CA CYS A 56 -10.76 35.51 -0.22
C CYS A 56 -11.65 34.77 -1.25
N VAL A 57 -11.15 33.71 -1.89
CA VAL A 57 -11.87 33.00 -2.97
C VAL A 57 -12.94 32.04 -2.42
N ILE A 58 -12.69 31.43 -1.25
CA ILE A 58 -13.61 30.47 -0.63
C ILE A 58 -14.90 31.15 -0.15
N ALA A 59 -14.82 32.38 0.37
CA ALA A 59 -16.00 33.14 0.79
C ALA A 59 -16.91 33.48 -0.40
N VAL A 60 -16.34 33.88 -1.53
CA VAL A 60 -17.10 34.21 -2.75
C VAL A 60 -17.81 32.98 -3.33
N LEU A 61 -17.16 31.82 -3.33
CA LEU A 61 -17.78 30.57 -3.81
C LEU A 61 -18.97 30.13 -2.94
N ILE A 62 -18.88 30.29 -1.62
CA ILE A 62 -19.98 29.94 -0.71
C ILE A 62 -21.19 30.84 -0.96
N PHE A 63 -21.00 32.15 -1.14
CA PHE A 63 -22.10 33.08 -1.42
C PHE A 63 -22.77 32.81 -2.78
N ILE A 64 -22.01 32.43 -3.81
CA ILE A 64 -22.57 32.10 -5.13
C ILE A 64 -23.39 30.80 -5.04
N VAL A 65 -22.89 29.78 -4.35
CA VAL A 65 -23.62 28.51 -4.18
C VAL A 65 -24.87 28.70 -3.31
N PHE A 66 -24.79 29.43 -2.21
CA PHE A 66 -25.96 29.70 -1.37
C PHE A 66 -27.01 30.57 -2.09
N GLY A 67 -26.58 31.58 -2.85
CA GLY A 67 -27.45 32.40 -3.68
C GLY A 67 -28.15 31.59 -4.78
N PHE A 68 -27.42 30.67 -5.43
CA PHE A 68 -28.00 29.76 -6.42
C PHE A 68 -29.01 28.78 -5.79
N LEU A 69 -28.73 28.25 -4.61
CA LEU A 69 -29.64 27.33 -3.92
C LEU A 69 -30.94 28.03 -3.52
N VAL A 70 -30.89 29.27 -3.04
CA VAL A 70 -32.10 30.06 -2.74
C VAL A 70 -32.89 30.37 -4.02
N PHE A 71 -32.21 30.69 -5.12
CA PHE A 71 -32.86 30.99 -6.41
C PHE A 71 -33.62 29.79 -7.02
N ILE A 72 -33.18 28.56 -6.75
CA ILE A 72 -33.88 27.35 -7.22
C ILE A 72 -35.16 27.10 -6.40
N VAL A 73 -35.18 27.42 -5.10
CA VAL A 73 -36.35 27.18 -4.23
C VAL A 73 -37.52 28.11 -4.60
N ASP A 74 -37.27 29.34 -5.02
CA ASP A 74 -38.34 30.27 -5.48
C ASP A 74 -38.93 29.91 -6.86
N LYS A 75 -38.22 29.11 -7.67
CA LYS A 75 -38.70 28.63 -8.99
C LYS A 75 -39.45 27.30 -8.95
N CYS A 76 -39.52 26.64 -7.80
CA CYS A 76 -40.32 25.44 -7.58
C CYS A 76 -41.45 25.68 -6.59
N SER A 77 -42.26 26.72 -6.81
CA SER A 77 -43.60 26.78 -6.23
C SER A 77 -44.64 26.88 -7.36
N SER A 78 -44.97 25.73 -7.93
CA SER A 78 -46.30 25.53 -8.53
C SER A 78 -46.65 24.04 -8.65
N SER A 79 -47.92 23.78 -8.37
CA SER A 79 -48.67 22.55 -8.64
C SER A 79 -48.66 21.45 -7.57
N THR A 80 -49.49 21.66 -6.55
CA THR A 80 -50.19 20.55 -5.87
C THR A 80 -51.06 19.83 -6.89
N SER A 81 -50.68 18.61 -7.26
CA SER A 81 -51.59 17.67 -7.93
C SER A 81 -51.91 16.52 -6.97
N ASN A 82 -53.20 16.30 -6.74
CA ASN A 82 -53.73 15.22 -5.94
C ASN A 82 -53.50 13.88 -6.68
N ILE A 83 -52.80 12.93 -6.05
CA ILE A 83 -52.71 11.55 -6.55
C ILE A 83 -53.27 10.58 -5.50
N ASN A 84 -54.22 9.76 -5.95
CA ASN A 84 -54.89 8.71 -5.18
C ASN A 84 -53.90 7.64 -4.69
N LYS A 85 -54.10 7.21 -3.44
CA LYS A 85 -53.13 6.50 -2.60
C LYS A 85 -53.05 4.98 -2.82
N ASP A 86 -53.84 4.41 -3.73
CA ASP A 86 -54.03 2.95 -3.83
C ASP A 86 -53.13 2.26 -4.89
N SER A 87 -52.35 3.02 -5.68
CA SER A 87 -51.42 2.48 -6.69
C SER A 87 -49.94 2.54 -6.29
N ALA A 88 -49.60 3.12 -5.15
CA ALA A 88 -48.21 3.33 -4.72
C ALA A 88 -47.51 2.01 -4.32
N THR A 89 -48.21 1.08 -3.67
CA THR A 89 -47.60 -0.12 -3.07
C THR A 89 -47.14 -1.16 -4.10
N ALA A 90 -47.80 -1.25 -5.25
CA ALA A 90 -47.42 -2.17 -6.35
C ALA A 90 -46.35 -1.59 -7.28
N ILE A 91 -46.24 -0.25 -7.35
CA ILE A 91 -45.22 0.42 -8.16
C ILE A 91 -43.88 0.45 -7.42
N GLU A 92 -43.87 0.75 -6.12
CA GLU A 92 -42.65 0.73 -5.30
C GLU A 92 -41.98 -0.65 -5.24
N THR A 93 -42.77 -1.73 -5.22
CA THR A 93 -42.25 -3.11 -5.17
C THR A 93 -41.70 -3.61 -6.51
N ASN A 94 -42.11 -3.05 -7.65
CA ASN A 94 -41.55 -3.41 -8.96
C ASN A 94 -40.33 -2.55 -9.30
N VAL A 95 -40.31 -1.27 -8.93
CA VAL A 95 -39.15 -0.37 -9.09
C VAL A 95 -37.95 -0.87 -8.25
N SER A 96 -38.17 -1.25 -6.98
CA SER A 96 -37.10 -1.78 -6.12
C SER A 96 -36.48 -3.10 -6.62
N ARG A 97 -37.29 -3.97 -7.23
CA ARG A 97 -36.80 -5.22 -7.83
C ARG A 97 -36.07 -4.98 -9.15
N GLU A 98 -36.55 -4.10 -10.01
CA GLU A 98 -35.85 -3.75 -11.25
C GLU A 98 -34.51 -3.05 -10.99
N ASP A 99 -34.45 -2.16 -10.00
CA ASP A 99 -33.22 -1.48 -9.59
C ASP A 99 -32.19 -2.46 -9.00
N SER A 100 -32.63 -3.40 -8.16
CA SER A 100 -31.75 -4.44 -7.63
C SER A 100 -31.22 -5.40 -8.72
N ILE A 101 -32.06 -5.80 -9.68
CA ILE A 101 -31.64 -6.63 -10.82
C ILE A 101 -30.61 -5.88 -11.69
N ARG A 102 -30.85 -4.59 -11.97
CA ARG A 102 -29.92 -3.76 -12.75
C ARG A 102 -28.59 -3.57 -12.03
N ASN A 103 -28.61 -3.33 -10.72
CA ASN A 103 -27.40 -3.22 -9.92
C ASN A 103 -26.63 -4.55 -9.89
N GLN A 104 -27.31 -5.68 -9.74
CA GLN A 104 -26.69 -7.01 -9.79
C GLN A 104 -26.02 -7.27 -11.15
N ALA A 105 -26.71 -7.02 -12.25
CA ALA A 105 -26.16 -7.19 -13.59
C ALA A 105 -24.91 -6.31 -13.83
N ARG A 106 -24.92 -5.07 -13.30
CA ARG A 106 -23.76 -4.18 -13.35
C ARG A 106 -22.59 -4.74 -12.54
N MET A 107 -22.82 -5.23 -11.32
CA MET A 107 -21.77 -5.83 -10.50
C MET A 107 -21.20 -7.10 -11.15
N ASP A 108 -22.04 -7.93 -11.75
CA ASP A 108 -21.60 -9.12 -12.49
C ASP A 108 -20.73 -8.74 -13.71
N SER A 109 -21.07 -7.66 -14.42
CA SER A 109 -20.25 -7.16 -15.52
C SER A 109 -18.88 -6.64 -15.05
N ILE A 110 -18.82 -5.94 -13.91
CA ILE A 110 -17.57 -5.44 -13.32
C ILE A 110 -16.70 -6.63 -12.93
N LYS A 111 -17.26 -7.59 -12.19
CA LYS A 111 -16.55 -8.81 -11.77
C LYS A 111 -16.03 -9.61 -12.96
N LYS A 112 -16.81 -9.71 -14.03
CA LYS A 112 -16.38 -10.36 -15.28
C LYS A 112 -15.21 -9.61 -15.92
N GLN A 113 -15.25 -8.29 -15.95
CA GLN A 113 -14.19 -7.46 -16.49
C GLN A 113 -12.91 -7.57 -15.66
N GLU A 114 -13.01 -7.47 -14.34
CA GLU A 114 -11.88 -7.67 -13.41
C GLU A 114 -11.22 -9.03 -13.59
N LYS A 115 -12.02 -10.10 -13.77
CA LYS A 115 -11.49 -11.44 -14.06
C LYS A 115 -10.71 -11.49 -15.37
N ILE A 116 -11.23 -10.86 -16.43
CA ILE A 116 -10.53 -10.80 -17.74
C ILE A 116 -9.22 -10.02 -17.60
N GLU A 117 -9.21 -8.92 -16.84
CA GLU A 117 -8.02 -8.12 -16.59
C GLU A 117 -6.98 -8.87 -15.75
N GLU A 118 -7.43 -9.61 -14.73
CA GLU A 118 -6.59 -10.49 -13.93
C GLU A 118 -5.94 -11.57 -14.80
N GLU A 119 -6.74 -12.26 -15.63
CA GLU A 119 -6.23 -13.28 -16.54
C GLU A 119 -5.23 -12.71 -17.55
N LYS A 120 -5.43 -11.48 -18.01
CA LYS A 120 -4.48 -10.77 -18.88
C LYS A 120 -3.19 -10.44 -18.11
N PHE A 121 -3.30 -9.88 -16.89
CA PHE A 121 -2.16 -9.56 -16.05
C PHE A 121 -1.30 -10.78 -15.76
N MET A 122 -1.91 -11.90 -15.35
CA MET A 122 -1.22 -13.15 -15.00
C MET A 122 -0.44 -13.78 -16.17
N LYS A 123 -0.75 -13.41 -17.41
CA LYS A 123 0.01 -13.84 -18.61
C LYS A 123 1.28 -13.01 -18.85
N THR A 124 1.37 -11.81 -18.29
CA THR A 124 2.53 -10.91 -18.46
C THR A 124 3.76 -11.38 -17.66
N LYS A 125 4.93 -10.78 -17.91
CA LYS A 125 6.12 -11.00 -17.08
C LYS A 125 5.85 -10.63 -15.62
N ALA A 126 5.22 -9.47 -15.38
CA ALA A 126 4.82 -9.01 -14.05
C ALA A 126 3.88 -9.99 -13.35
N GLY A 127 2.87 -10.51 -14.05
CA GLY A 127 1.95 -11.50 -13.48
C GLY A 127 2.62 -12.82 -13.10
N LYS A 128 3.65 -13.24 -13.85
CA LYS A 128 4.47 -14.40 -13.48
C LYS A 128 5.33 -14.13 -12.23
N ILE A 129 5.80 -12.90 -12.05
CA ILE A 129 6.52 -12.48 -10.83
C ILE A 129 5.56 -12.47 -9.65
N TYR A 130 4.38 -11.85 -9.80
CA TYR A 130 3.33 -11.79 -8.78
C TYR A 130 2.89 -13.19 -8.32
N LYS A 131 2.81 -14.17 -9.23
CA LYS A 131 2.51 -15.56 -8.87
C LYS A 131 3.55 -16.16 -7.91
N LYS A 132 4.82 -15.76 -8.00
CA LYS A 132 5.90 -16.20 -7.12
C LYS A 132 6.00 -15.37 -5.85
N HIS A 133 5.63 -14.10 -5.93
CA HIS A 133 5.69 -13.09 -4.88
C HIS A 133 4.32 -12.42 -4.68
N PRO A 134 3.31 -13.14 -4.16
CA PRO A 134 1.97 -12.59 -3.96
C PRO A 134 1.90 -11.48 -2.92
N GLU A 135 2.93 -11.36 -2.08
CA GLU A 135 3.13 -10.30 -1.09
C GLU A 135 3.51 -8.95 -1.72
N TRP A 136 4.06 -8.96 -2.93
CA TRP A 136 4.40 -7.73 -3.65
C TRP A 136 3.17 -7.17 -4.36
N SER A 137 3.07 -5.84 -4.44
CA SER A 137 1.96 -5.25 -5.19
C SER A 137 2.09 -5.56 -6.69
N LYS A 138 0.97 -5.51 -7.42
CA LYS A 138 1.00 -5.65 -8.89
C LYS A 138 1.87 -4.57 -9.54
N GLU A 139 1.89 -3.37 -8.97
CA GLU A 139 2.70 -2.25 -9.47
C GLU A 139 4.19 -2.53 -9.25
N ASP A 140 4.57 -3.04 -8.08
CA ASP A 140 5.96 -3.44 -7.82
C ASP A 140 6.39 -4.54 -8.79
N CYS A 141 5.55 -5.56 -9.01
CA CYS A 141 5.81 -6.60 -9.99
C CYS A 141 5.97 -6.04 -11.42
N ILE A 142 5.22 -5.00 -11.77
CA ILE A 142 5.35 -4.30 -13.06
C ILE A 142 6.70 -3.58 -13.14
N ASN A 143 7.10 -2.86 -12.09
CA ASN A 143 8.38 -2.16 -12.03
C ASN A 143 9.54 -3.16 -12.08
N VAL A 144 9.48 -4.23 -11.27
CA VAL A 144 10.47 -5.31 -11.28
C VAL A 144 10.57 -5.99 -12.64
N SER A 145 9.43 -6.21 -13.31
CA SER A 145 9.44 -6.82 -14.65
C SER A 145 10.16 -5.95 -15.69
N LYS A 146 10.28 -4.65 -15.44
CA LYS A 146 10.92 -3.64 -16.29
C LYS A 146 12.34 -3.30 -15.85
N ASN A 147 12.90 -4.01 -14.88
CA ASN A 147 14.24 -3.75 -14.31
C ASN A 147 14.35 -2.31 -13.77
N ARG A 148 13.30 -1.83 -13.11
CA ARG A 148 13.26 -0.47 -12.56
C ARG A 148 13.68 -0.51 -11.11
N ILE A 149 14.58 0.39 -10.76
CA ILE A 149 15.06 0.59 -9.39
C ILE A 149 14.48 1.91 -8.88
N TRP A 150 13.92 1.93 -7.67
CA TRP A 150 13.32 3.12 -7.08
C TRP A 150 13.49 3.17 -5.56
N ILE A 151 13.49 4.39 -5.01
CA ILE A 151 13.44 4.59 -3.55
C ILE A 151 12.07 4.18 -3.04
N GLY A 152 12.04 3.36 -2.00
CA GLY A 152 10.81 2.74 -1.51
C GLY A 152 10.62 1.29 -1.96
N MET A 153 11.45 0.76 -2.86
CA MET A 153 11.42 -0.67 -3.20
C MET A 153 11.93 -1.51 -2.04
N HIS A 154 11.45 -2.74 -1.90
CA HIS A 154 11.96 -3.67 -0.90
C HIS A 154 13.27 -4.33 -1.40
N TYR A 155 14.19 -4.63 -0.48
CA TYR A 155 15.51 -5.16 -0.78
C TYR A 155 15.47 -6.51 -1.51
N ASP A 156 14.50 -7.37 -1.19
CA ASP A 156 14.29 -8.64 -1.89
C ASP A 156 13.95 -8.48 -3.38
N MET A 157 13.22 -7.42 -3.76
CA MET A 157 12.92 -7.07 -5.15
C MET A 157 14.21 -6.72 -5.89
N LEU A 158 15.10 -5.97 -5.23
CA LEU A 158 16.40 -5.63 -5.79
C LEU A 158 17.26 -6.88 -5.99
N VAL A 159 17.27 -7.78 -5.01
CA VAL A 159 17.96 -9.08 -5.11
C VAL A 159 17.36 -9.96 -6.19
N TYR A 160 16.03 -9.91 -6.41
CA TYR A 160 15.37 -10.62 -7.50
C TYR A 160 15.82 -10.09 -8.87
N GLU A 161 15.96 -8.78 -9.03
CA GLU A 161 16.40 -8.17 -10.29
C GLU A 161 17.88 -8.39 -10.57
N ARG A 162 18.74 -8.20 -9.57
CA ARG A 162 20.20 -8.11 -9.74
C ARG A 162 20.95 -9.37 -9.27
N GLY A 163 20.27 -10.30 -8.60
CA GLY A 163 20.93 -11.38 -7.86
C GLY A 163 21.44 -10.91 -6.50
N ARG A 164 22.19 -11.77 -5.80
CA ARG A 164 22.76 -11.41 -4.49
C ARG A 164 23.84 -10.33 -4.67
N PRO A 165 23.95 -9.37 -3.74
CA PRO A 165 25.07 -8.42 -3.74
C PRO A 165 26.38 -9.16 -3.47
N ASP A 166 27.47 -8.53 -3.90
CA ASP A 166 28.83 -8.99 -3.61
C ASP A 166 29.18 -8.75 -2.13
N ASP A 167 28.75 -7.60 -1.59
CA ASP A 167 28.99 -7.21 -0.20
C ASP A 167 27.72 -6.68 0.47
N VAL A 168 27.54 -7.03 1.74
CA VAL A 168 26.52 -6.43 2.63
C VAL A 168 27.18 -6.03 3.93
N ASN A 169 27.21 -4.73 4.21
CA ASN A 169 27.82 -4.15 5.39
C ASN A 169 26.79 -3.38 6.22
N THR A 170 27.00 -3.36 7.54
CA THR A 170 26.30 -2.40 8.40
C THR A 170 26.85 -1.01 8.13
N SER A 171 25.98 -0.04 7.90
CA SER A 171 26.29 1.36 7.70
C SER A 171 25.92 2.14 8.96
N ASN A 172 26.76 3.12 9.31
CA ASN A 172 26.47 4.10 10.37
C ASN A 172 25.81 5.38 9.80
N TYR A 173 25.30 5.32 8.57
CA TYR A 173 24.61 6.43 7.93
C TYR A 173 23.16 6.53 8.44
N GLY A 174 22.84 7.57 9.20
CA GLY A 174 21.48 7.85 9.73
C GLY A 174 21.26 7.47 11.20
N ASP A 175 20.01 7.62 11.66
CA ASP A 175 19.58 7.30 13.03
C ASP A 175 19.02 5.87 13.09
N GLY A 176 19.89 4.88 13.26
CA GLY A 176 19.52 3.48 13.42
C GLY A 176 20.46 2.53 12.69
N PRO A 177 20.23 1.21 12.82
CA PRO A 177 20.96 0.23 12.03
C PRO A 177 20.58 0.35 10.55
N SER A 178 21.50 0.92 9.78
CA SER A 178 21.44 0.98 8.33
C SER A 178 22.30 -0.13 7.73
N TYR A 179 21.94 -0.58 6.55
CA TYR A 179 22.65 -1.59 5.77
C TYR A 179 23.03 -0.99 4.42
N GLN A 180 24.17 -1.44 3.89
CA GLN A 180 24.65 -1.12 2.57
C GLN A 180 24.87 -2.43 1.82
N ALA A 181 24.20 -2.61 0.68
CA ALA A 181 24.40 -3.74 -0.22
C ALA A 181 25.02 -3.24 -1.54
N CYS A 182 26.18 -3.78 -1.92
CA CYS A 182 26.92 -3.35 -3.10
C CYS A 182 27.01 -4.46 -4.15
N TRP A 183 26.84 -4.07 -5.42
CA TRP A 183 27.12 -4.90 -6.59
C TRP A 183 28.30 -4.27 -7.34
N HIS A 184 29.31 -5.07 -7.66
CA HIS A 184 30.53 -4.66 -8.35
C HIS A 184 30.52 -5.06 -9.84
N ASP A 185 29.34 -5.06 -10.46
CA ASP A 185 29.23 -5.26 -11.91
C ASP A 185 29.83 -4.06 -12.68
N TYR A 186 29.64 -4.01 -14.00
CA TYR A 186 30.23 -2.97 -14.85
C TYR A 186 29.93 -1.52 -14.38
N GLN A 187 28.89 -1.31 -13.56
CA GLN A 187 28.67 -0.05 -12.84
C GLN A 187 28.45 -0.34 -11.36
N ALA A 188 29.53 -0.24 -10.56
CA ALA A 188 29.45 -0.44 -9.13
C ALA A 188 28.37 0.45 -8.51
N SER A 189 27.38 -0.18 -7.88
CA SER A 189 26.21 0.48 -7.29
C SER A 189 25.99 -0.05 -5.88
N CYS A 190 25.88 0.85 -4.90
CA CYS A 190 25.55 0.49 -3.53
C CYS A 190 24.17 1.04 -3.16
N PHE A 191 23.39 0.20 -2.50
CA PHE A 191 22.03 0.49 -2.05
C PHE A 191 22.00 0.53 -0.54
N TYR A 192 21.30 1.53 0.00
CA TYR A 192 21.15 1.72 1.44
C TYR A 192 19.71 1.47 1.86
N PHE A 193 19.54 0.76 2.97
CA PHE A 193 18.23 0.43 3.56
C PHE A 193 18.35 0.25 5.06
N ASP A 194 17.24 0.29 5.78
CA ASP A 194 17.19 0.06 7.23
C ASP A 194 16.56 -1.30 7.56
N GLU A 195 16.21 -1.55 8.82
CA GLU A 195 15.56 -2.79 9.28
C GLU A 195 14.23 -3.10 8.57
N SER A 196 13.55 -2.10 8.02
CA SER A 196 12.34 -2.30 7.22
C SER A 196 12.63 -2.92 5.86
N GLN A 197 13.91 -3.07 5.48
CA GLN A 197 14.37 -3.57 4.18
C GLN A 197 13.89 -2.72 3.00
N ILE A 198 13.49 -1.48 3.24
CA ILE A 198 13.12 -0.53 2.20
C ILE A 198 14.35 0.25 1.76
N ILE A 199 14.60 0.29 0.45
CA ILE A 199 15.68 1.09 -0.14
C ILE A 199 15.40 2.57 0.09
N THR A 200 16.30 3.25 0.78
CA THR A 200 16.19 4.68 1.13
C THR A 200 17.06 5.57 0.25
N SER A 201 18.18 5.04 -0.25
CA SER A 201 19.08 5.73 -1.19
C SER A 201 19.96 4.75 -1.96
N TYR A 202 20.57 5.21 -3.05
CA TYR A 202 21.61 4.50 -3.80
C TYR A 202 22.47 5.49 -4.59
N ASN A 203 23.66 5.07 -5.00
CA ASN A 203 24.62 5.88 -5.76
C ASN A 203 24.84 5.37 -7.18
#